data_AF-A0A512NCP3-F1
#
_entry.id   AF-A0A512NCP3-F1
#
_cell.length_a   1.000
_cell.length_b   1.000
_cell.length_c   1.000
_cell.angle_alpha   90.00
_cell.angle_beta   90.00
_cell.angle_gamma   90.00
#
_symmetry.space_group_name_H-M   'P 1'
#
loop_
_entity.id
_entity.type
_entity.pdbx_description
1 polymer ?
#
loop_
_entity_poly.entity_id
_entity_poly.type
_entity_poly.pdbx_seq_one_letter_code
_entity_poly.pdbx_strand_id
1 'polypeptide(L)'
;MDAAYTEKDLYLVTHHLRKFLPDIYWVTMFGKPYVELFSRERLLSCPAYRVKELDNGSIVVQLTPELKDITIEEAAFERARQDARNHLNNDAFFDLTKGMDYRYRVPEFVWGPILQ
;
A
#
# COMPACT_ATOMS: atom_id res chain seq x y z
N MET A 1 19.98 -15.33 -1.64
CA MET A 1 18.66 -14.97 -2.17
C MET A 1 18.90 -13.74 -3.02
N ASP A 2 18.86 -13.89 -4.34
CA ASP A 2 19.37 -12.89 -5.28
C ASP A 2 18.43 -11.69 -5.35
N ALA A 3 19.03 -10.49 -5.35
CA ALA A 3 18.34 -9.20 -5.28
C ALA A 3 17.27 -9.02 -6.38
N ALA A 4 17.44 -9.66 -7.54
CA ALA A 4 16.54 -9.58 -8.68
C ALA A 4 15.18 -10.29 -8.50
N TYR A 5 15.03 -11.21 -7.53
CA TYR A 5 13.76 -11.92 -7.29
C TYR A 5 12.81 -11.16 -6.34
N THR A 6 13.27 -10.08 -5.71
CA THR A 6 12.53 -9.39 -4.65
C THR A 6 11.53 -8.35 -5.17
N GLU A 7 11.64 -7.94 -6.43
CA GLU A 7 10.86 -6.82 -6.97
C GLU A 7 9.44 -7.19 -7.44
N LYS A 8 9.20 -8.45 -7.86
CA LYS A 8 7.92 -8.81 -8.49
C LYS A 8 7.12 -9.91 -7.80
N ASP A 9 7.74 -10.71 -6.92
CA ASP A 9 7.10 -11.86 -6.26
C ASP A 9 7.17 -11.75 -4.73
N LEU A 10 6.84 -10.58 -4.16
CA LEU A 10 6.65 -10.55 -2.72
C LEU A 10 5.38 -11.36 -2.39
N TYR A 11 5.56 -12.57 -1.89
CA TYR A 11 4.48 -13.35 -1.29
C TYR A 11 3.82 -12.48 -0.22
N LEU A 12 2.65 -11.94 -0.57
CA LEU A 12 1.79 -11.12 0.28
C LEU A 12 1.12 -12.02 1.32
N VAL A 13 1.87 -12.35 2.35
CA VAL A 13 1.38 -13.10 3.49
C VAL A 13 0.99 -12.12 4.58
N THR A 14 -0.17 -12.34 5.21
CA THR A 14 -0.77 -11.43 6.20
C THR A 14 0.20 -11.04 7.32
N HIS A 15 1.19 -11.88 7.64
CA HIS A 15 2.20 -11.58 8.65
C HIS A 15 3.18 -10.47 8.24
N HIS A 16 3.40 -10.23 6.94
CA HIS A 16 4.23 -9.11 6.47
C HIS A 16 3.53 -7.77 6.67
N LEU A 17 2.20 -7.70 6.54
CA LEU A 17 1.44 -6.46 6.79
C LEU A 17 1.59 -5.99 8.26
N ARG A 18 1.92 -6.89 9.19
CA ARG A 18 2.25 -6.53 10.58
C ARG A 18 3.64 -5.90 10.72
N LYS A 19 4.46 -5.91 9.67
CA LYS A 19 5.82 -5.38 9.65
C LYS A 19 5.98 -4.19 8.71
N PHE A 20 5.38 -4.24 7.52
CA PHE A 20 5.41 -3.19 6.50
C PHE A 20 4.32 -3.42 5.43
N LEU A 21 4.01 -2.40 4.64
CA LEU A 21 3.32 -2.55 3.37
C LEU A 21 4.33 -2.87 2.27
N PRO A 22 4.10 -3.85 1.39
CA PRO A 22 5.04 -4.12 0.31
C PRO A 22 5.11 -2.95 -0.68
N ASP A 23 3.96 -2.53 -1.20
CA ASP A 23 3.85 -1.42 -2.15
C ASP A 23 2.37 -1.01 -2.35
N ILE A 24 2.13 -0.03 -3.22
CA ILE A 24 0.83 0.31 -3.79
C ILE A 24 0.74 -0.30 -5.19
N TYR A 25 -0.23 -1.20 -5.37
CA TYR A 25 -0.53 -1.82 -6.67
C TYR A 25 -1.54 -0.98 -7.44
N TRP A 26 -1.85 -1.37 -8.68
CA TRP A 26 -2.77 -0.64 -9.56
C TRP A 26 -4.08 -0.25 -8.89
N VAL A 27 -4.66 -1.18 -8.12
CA VAL A 27 -5.72 -0.89 -7.16
C VAL A 27 -5.30 -1.46 -5.81
N THR A 28 -5.34 -0.62 -4.78
CA THR A 28 -5.04 -1.01 -3.40
C THR A 28 -6.19 -0.57 -2.50
N MET A 29 -6.68 -1.48 -1.65
CA MET A 29 -7.74 -1.20 -0.68
C MET A 29 -7.14 -1.14 0.73
N PHE A 30 -7.23 0.03 1.35
CA PHE A 30 -6.81 0.25 2.72
C PHE A 30 -8.00 0.02 3.66
N GLY A 31 -7.91 -1.03 4.47
CA GLY A 31 -8.86 -1.29 5.54
C GLY A 31 -8.66 -0.35 6.74
N LYS A 32 -9.64 -0.34 7.65
CA LYS A 32 -9.69 0.54 8.83
C LYS A 32 -8.34 0.77 9.55
N PRO A 33 -7.53 -0.27 9.89
CA PRO A 33 -6.26 -0.04 10.58
C PRO A 33 -5.28 0.85 9.82
N TYR A 34 -5.22 0.72 8.49
CA TYR A 34 -4.38 1.56 7.65
C TYR A 34 -5.01 2.92 7.34
N VAL A 35 -6.35 3.00 7.31
CA VAL A 35 -7.05 4.29 7.21
C VAL A 35 -6.77 5.16 8.44
N GLU A 36 -6.77 4.55 9.63
CA GLU A 36 -6.42 5.24 10.87
C GLU A 36 -4.93 5.60 10.89
N LEU A 37 -4.04 4.70 10.45
CA LEU A 37 -2.60 4.97 10.38
C LEU A 37 -2.27 6.16 9.47
N PHE A 38 -2.78 6.18 8.24
CA PHE A 38 -2.50 7.24 7.28
C PHE A 38 -3.37 8.48 7.49
N SER A 39 -4.44 8.39 8.28
CA SER A 39 -5.60 9.28 8.29
C SER A 39 -6.45 9.21 7.03
N ARG A 40 -7.77 9.27 7.22
CA ARG A 40 -8.78 9.31 6.15
C ARG A 40 -8.52 10.45 5.17
N GLU A 41 -8.26 11.66 5.67
CA GLU A 41 -8.06 12.86 4.85
C GLU A 41 -6.85 12.72 3.91
N ARG A 42 -5.74 12.16 4.42
CA ARG A 42 -4.53 11.96 3.61
C ARG A 42 -4.75 10.91 2.52
N LEU A 43 -5.47 9.83 2.83
CA LEU A 43 -5.80 8.82 1.82
C LEU A 43 -6.73 9.39 0.75
N LEU A 44 -7.77 10.15 1.13
CA LEU A 44 -8.70 10.77 0.19
C LEU A 44 -8.06 11.84 -0.71
N SER A 45 -6.99 12.49 -0.25
CA SER A 45 -6.19 13.44 -1.02
C SER A 45 -5.00 12.81 -1.75
N CYS A 46 -4.87 11.48 -1.75
CA CYS A 46 -3.76 10.78 -2.39
C CYS A 46 -3.69 11.10 -3.90
N PRO A 47 -2.51 11.45 -4.45
CA PRO A 47 -2.34 11.69 -5.87
C PRO A 47 -2.48 10.37 -6.64
N ALA A 48 -3.67 10.12 -7.16
CA ALA A 48 -4.03 8.89 -7.86
C ALA A 48 -5.16 9.18 -8.87
N TYR A 49 -5.32 8.33 -9.88
CA TYR A 49 -6.41 8.48 -10.86
C TYR A 49 -7.80 8.49 -10.21
N ARG A 50 -8.01 7.63 -9.22
CA ARG A 50 -9.27 7.58 -8.47
C ARG A 50 -9.02 7.17 -7.03
N VAL A 51 -9.67 7.87 -6.11
CA VAL A 51 -9.77 7.48 -4.71
C VAL A 51 -11.24 7.43 -4.30
N LYS A 52 -11.64 6.35 -3.63
CA LYS A 52 -13.03 6.16 -3.19
C LYS A 52 -13.09 5.54 -1.79
N GLU A 53 -13.91 6.12 -0.93
CA GLU A 53 -14.32 5.49 0.33
C GLU A 53 -15.52 4.55 0.10
N LEU A 54 -15.48 3.40 0.77
CA LEU A 54 -16.55 2.40 0.78
C LEU A 54 -17.39 2.52 2.06
N ASP A 55 -18.60 1.96 2.04
CA ASP A 55 -19.53 2.05 3.18
C ASP A 55 -18.98 1.46 4.49
N ASN A 56 -18.02 0.52 4.40
CA ASN A 56 -17.34 -0.07 5.55
C ASN A 56 -16.16 0.77 6.09
N GLY A 57 -15.97 1.99 5.57
CA GLY A 57 -14.88 2.91 5.94
C GLY A 57 -13.52 2.56 5.32
N SER A 58 -13.43 1.56 4.45
CA SER A 58 -12.20 1.27 3.70
C SER A 58 -12.03 2.28 2.57
N ILE A 59 -10.78 2.58 2.21
CA ILE A 59 -10.46 3.51 1.11
C ILE A 59 -9.72 2.77 0.01
N VAL A 60 -10.23 2.86 -1.21
CA VAL A 60 -9.64 2.30 -2.41
C VAL A 60 -8.86 3.39 -3.14
N VAL A 61 -7.61 3.11 -3.48
CA VAL A 61 -6.74 3.96 -4.29
C VAL A 61 -6.42 3.23 -5.59
N GLN A 62 -6.70 3.88 -6.73
CA GLN A 62 -6.39 3.41 -8.07
C GLN A 62 -5.39 4.37 -8.72
N LEU A 63 -4.19 3.89 -9.07
CA LEU A 63 -3.08 4.73 -9.52
C LEU A 63 -3.28 5.28 -10.95
N THR A 64 -3.66 4.42 -11.90
CA THR A 64 -3.81 4.78 -13.32
C THR A 64 -5.17 4.30 -13.89
N PRO A 65 -5.64 4.84 -15.02
CA PRO A 65 -6.97 4.53 -15.55
C PRO A 65 -7.20 3.04 -15.85
N GLU A 66 -6.22 2.35 -16.43
CA GLU A 66 -6.38 0.98 -16.91
C GLU A 66 -5.33 0.04 -16.30
N LEU A 67 -5.72 -1.21 -16.05
CA LEU A 67 -4.81 -2.22 -15.51
C LEU A 67 -3.62 -2.49 -16.45
N LYS A 68 -3.83 -2.37 -17.77
CA LYS A 68 -2.79 -2.58 -18.79
C LYS A 68 -1.66 -1.54 -18.70
N ASP A 69 -1.90 -0.40 -18.05
CA ASP A 69 -0.92 0.67 -17.90
C ASP A 69 0.30 0.21 -17.08
N ILE A 70 0.13 -0.81 -16.22
CA ILE A 70 1.25 -1.46 -15.52
C ILE A 70 2.34 -1.90 -16.52
N THR A 71 1.93 -2.37 -17.70
CA THR A 71 2.85 -2.92 -18.71
C THR A 71 3.08 -1.99 -19.90
N ILE A 72 2.08 -1.21 -20.30
CA ILE A 72 2.14 -0.38 -21.52
C ILE A 72 2.75 0.99 -21.19
N GLU A 73 2.46 1.54 -20.02
CA GLU A 73 2.86 2.86 -19.56
C GLU A 73 3.63 2.75 -18.23
N GLU A 74 4.54 1.77 -18.14
CA GLU A 74 5.24 1.38 -16.91
C GLU A 74 5.87 2.58 -16.18
N ALA A 75 6.49 3.51 -16.92
CA ALA A 75 7.11 4.70 -16.34
C ALA A 75 6.09 5.68 -15.74
N ALA A 76 4.91 5.82 -16.34
CA ALA A 76 3.84 6.66 -15.80
C ALA A 76 3.19 6.01 -14.58
N PHE A 77 3.01 4.69 -14.62
CA PHE A 77 2.51 3.89 -13.51
C PHE A 77 3.43 3.97 -12.28
N GLU A 78 4.75 3.77 -12.47
CA GLU A 78 5.72 3.83 -11.39
C GLU A 78 5.85 5.25 -10.81
N ARG A 79 5.72 6.29 -11.64
CA ARG A 79 5.65 7.68 -11.15
C ARG A 79 4.43 7.90 -10.27
N ALA A 80 3.24 7.48 -10.72
CA ALA A 80 2.01 7.61 -9.94
C ALA A 80 2.10 6.85 -8.60
N ARG A 81 2.71 5.66 -8.61
CA ARG A 81 3.01 4.90 -7.40
C ARG A 81 3.92 5.68 -6.46
N GLN A 82 5.04 6.19 -6.95
CA GLN A 82 6.01 6.92 -6.11
C GLN A 82 5.39 8.17 -5.50
N ASP A 83 4.59 8.92 -6.28
CA ASP A 83 3.88 10.10 -5.79
C ASP A 83 2.89 9.75 -4.68
N ALA A 84 2.12 8.67 -4.85
CA ALA A 84 1.21 8.16 -3.83
C ALA A 84 1.96 7.72 -2.56
N ARG A 85 3.06 6.97 -2.69
CA ARG A 85 3.88 6.54 -1.53
C ARG A 85 4.47 7.73 -0.77
N ASN A 86 4.99 8.73 -1.49
CA ASN A 86 5.52 9.96 -0.91
C ASN A 86 4.44 10.71 -0.11
N HIS A 87 3.23 10.82 -0.68
CA HIS A 87 2.09 11.47 -0.04
C HIS A 87 1.66 10.76 1.25
N LEU A 88 1.66 9.42 1.24
CA LEU A 88 1.28 8.58 2.39
C LEU A 88 2.37 8.45 3.46
N ASN A 89 3.51 9.14 3.29
CA ASN A 89 4.71 9.00 4.11
C ASN A 89 5.34 7.60 3.93
N ASN A 90 6.51 7.56 3.28
CA ASN A 90 7.21 6.33 2.89
C ASN A 90 7.61 5.39 4.05
N ASP A 91 7.36 5.78 5.30
CA ASP A 91 7.79 5.05 6.49
C ASP A 91 6.98 3.78 6.78
N ALA A 92 5.84 3.58 6.12
CA ALA A 92 5.04 2.36 6.19
C ALA A 92 5.37 1.32 5.10
N PHE A 93 6.05 1.74 4.02
CA PHE A 93 6.32 0.90 2.87
C PHE A 93 7.70 0.25 2.95
N PHE A 94 7.82 -0.98 2.44
CA PHE A 94 9.08 -1.71 2.38
C PHE A 94 10.14 -0.92 1.62
N ASP A 95 11.36 -1.03 2.13
CA ASP A 95 12.54 -0.38 1.58
C ASP A 95 13.68 -1.38 1.65
N LEU A 96 14.16 -1.80 0.47
CA LEU A 96 15.22 -2.79 0.35
C LEU A 96 16.50 -2.38 1.09
N THR A 97 16.79 -1.07 1.18
CA THR A 97 17.98 -0.55 1.86
C THR A 97 17.90 -0.69 3.38
N LYS A 98 16.68 -0.73 3.93
CA LYS A 98 16.43 -0.88 5.37
C LYS A 98 16.25 -2.35 5.77
N GLY A 99 15.73 -3.17 4.86
CA GLY A 99 15.52 -4.60 5.07
C GLY A 99 14.28 -4.93 5.93
N MET A 100 13.96 -6.22 6.00
CA MET A 100 12.70 -6.71 6.61
C MET A 100 12.60 -6.52 8.13
N ASP A 101 13.73 -6.33 8.81
CA ASP A 101 13.80 -6.18 10.27
C ASP A 101 13.77 -4.71 10.71
N TYR A 102 13.74 -3.77 9.76
CA TYR A 102 13.53 -2.37 10.08
C TYR A 102 12.15 -2.14 10.71
N ARG A 103 12.08 -1.23 11.67
CA ARG A 103 10.84 -0.87 12.34
C ARG A 103 10.08 0.17 11.51
N TYR A 104 9.29 -0.30 10.55
CA TYR A 104 8.37 0.54 9.78
C TYR A 104 7.18 1.00 10.63
N ARG A 105 6.49 2.01 10.12
CA ARG A 105 5.24 2.50 10.68
C ARG A 105 4.08 1.62 10.21
N VAL A 106 3.52 0.84 11.12
CA VAL A 106 2.40 -0.07 10.84
C VAL A 106 1.31 0.06 11.90
N PRO A 107 0.06 -0.32 11.60
CA PRO A 107 -1.01 -0.30 12.59
C PRO A 107 -0.78 -1.31 13.70
N GLU A 108 -1.26 -1.02 14.90
CA GLU A 108 -1.44 -2.04 15.93
C GLU A 108 -2.70 -2.85 15.59
N PHE A 109 -2.49 -4.10 15.15
CA PHE A 109 -3.61 -4.99 14.83
C PHE A 109 -4.23 -5.55 16.11
N VAL A 110 -5.38 -4.99 16.50
CA VAL A 110 -6.22 -5.54 17.56
C VAL A 110 -7.20 -6.54 16.95
N TRP A 111 -7.03 -7.82 17.27
CA TRP A 111 -7.95 -8.87 16.83
C TRP A 111 -9.09 -8.97 17.84
N GLY A 112 -10.32 -8.66 17.40
CA GLY A 112 -11.52 -8.97 18.16
C GLY A 112 -11.79 -10.48 18.17
N PRO A 113 -12.63 -10.98 19.10
CA PRO A 113 -13.12 -12.35 19.02
C PRO A 113 -13.75 -12.56 17.64
N ILE A 114 -13.43 -13.68 17.01
CA ILE A 114 -14.18 -14.15 15.83
C ILE A 114 -15.61 -14.29 16.32
N LEU A 115 -16.54 -13.51 15.76
CA LEU A 115 -17.96 -13.61 16.10
C LEU A 115 -18.37 -15.09 16.02
N GLN A 116 -18.80 -15.64 17.16
CA GLN A 116 -19.31 -17.00 17.27
C GLN A 116 -20.71 -17.11 16.68
#